data_AF-A0A7D4YAN1-F1
#
_entry.id   AF-A0A7D4YAN1-F1
#
_cell.length_a   1.000
_cell.length_b   1.000
_cell.length_c   1.000
_cell.angle_alpha   90.00
_cell.angle_beta   90.00
_cell.angle_gamma   90.00
#
_symmetry.space_group_name_H-M   'P 1'
#
loop_
_entity.id
_entity.type
_entity.pdbx_description
1 polymer ?
#
loop_
_entity_poly.entity_id
_entity_poly.type
_entity_poly.pdbx_seq_one_letter_code
_entity_poly.pdbx_strand_id
1 'polypeptide(L)'
;MTETEAIGILLTSPEWFHPSYTIHPITYVLAAGYLAWDWWINTEEEEPDEWTPEGSAAAYSRGEISRDEHARRSAAAIEAGEEFRAALERVDGVGPSLSGPIRAEFPGEEFVRGATQEELAEVHGVGESKAAALKERFS
;
A
#
# COMPACT_ATOMS: atom_id res chain seq x y z
N MET A 1 70.34 44.82 18.03
CA MET A 1 70.86 43.86 19.03
C MET A 1 69.66 43.25 19.69
N THR A 2 69.26 42.01 19.45
CA THR A 2 70.06 40.77 19.30
C THR A 2 69.56 39.89 18.15
N GLU A 3 70.50 39.18 17.53
CA GLU A 3 70.32 38.01 16.68
C GLU A 3 69.52 36.91 17.41
N THR A 4 68.79 36.06 16.68
CA THR A 4 68.87 34.60 16.82
C THR A 4 68.19 33.95 15.61
N GLU A 5 68.94 33.05 14.99
CA GLU A 5 68.63 32.24 13.81
C GLU A 5 67.55 31.17 14.03
N ALA A 6 67.22 30.54 12.89
CA ALA A 6 66.80 29.14 12.76
C ALA A 6 65.27 28.92 12.82
N ILE A 7 64.64 28.04 12.03
CA ILE A 7 65.07 26.79 11.39
C ILE A 7 64.23 26.61 10.12
N GLY A 8 64.88 26.30 8.99
CA GLY A 8 64.19 25.79 7.81
C GLY A 8 63.66 24.38 8.07
N ILE A 9 62.34 24.20 8.01
CA ILE A 9 61.73 22.88 8.00
C ILE A 9 61.49 22.48 6.54
N LEU A 10 62.25 21.46 6.14
CA LEU A 10 62.14 20.74 4.89
C LEU A 10 60.69 20.29 4.64
N LEU A 11 60.17 20.68 3.48
CA LEU A 11 59.07 20.02 2.78
C LEU A 11 59.42 18.54 2.57
N THR A 12 58.76 17.64 3.31
CA THR A 12 58.70 16.22 2.96
C THR A 12 57.28 15.93 2.50
N SER A 13 57.18 15.56 1.22
CA SER A 13 55.93 15.28 0.51
C SER A 13 55.17 14.12 1.16
N PRO A 14 53.84 14.20 1.35
CA PRO A 14 53.05 13.03 1.70
C PRO A 14 52.82 12.20 0.43
N GLU A 15 53.43 11.02 0.38
CA GLU A 15 53.13 10.04 -0.65
C GLU A 15 51.71 9.50 -0.43
N TRP A 16 50.91 9.71 -1.46
CA TRP A 16 49.55 9.27 -1.71
C TRP A 16 49.25 7.87 -1.16
N PHE A 17 48.52 7.84 -0.05
CA PHE A 17 47.82 6.66 0.44
C PHE A 17 46.68 6.35 -0.54
N HIS A 18 46.90 5.45 -1.49
CA HIS A 18 45.82 4.86 -2.28
C HIS A 18 45.27 3.67 -1.52
N PRO A 19 44.10 3.76 -0.83
CA PRO A 19 43.43 2.56 -0.36
C PRO A 19 42.92 1.81 -1.60
N SER A 20 43.64 0.78 -2.00
CA SER A 20 43.13 -0.25 -2.89
C SER A 20 41.97 -0.95 -2.16
N TYR A 21 40.76 -0.43 -2.31
CA TYR A 21 39.53 -1.10 -1.91
C TYR A 21 39.40 -2.38 -2.71
N THR A 22 40.02 -3.45 -2.22
CA THR A 22 39.81 -4.80 -2.71
C THR A 22 38.45 -5.21 -2.20
N ILE A 23 37.42 -5.03 -3.03
CA ILE A 23 36.06 -5.47 -2.71
C ILE A 23 36.11 -7.00 -2.61
N HIS A 24 36.19 -7.51 -1.39
CA HIS A 24 36.28 -8.94 -1.14
C HIS A 24 35.01 -9.64 -1.64
N PRO A 25 35.10 -10.79 -2.33
CA PRO A 25 33.94 -11.50 -2.89
C PRO A 25 32.86 -11.84 -1.84
N ILE A 26 33.24 -11.93 -0.56
CA ILE A 26 32.34 -12.11 0.57
C ILE A 26 31.31 -10.98 0.68
N THR A 27 31.67 -9.74 0.34
CA THR A 27 30.73 -8.60 0.37
C THR A 27 29.61 -8.74 -0.66
N TYR A 28 29.89 -9.32 -1.83
CA TYR A 28 28.87 -9.61 -2.84
C TYR A 28 27.90 -10.70 -2.38
N VAL A 29 28.39 -11.74 -1.70
CA VAL A 29 27.54 -12.82 -1.16
C VAL A 29 26.65 -12.30 -0.04
N LEU A 30 27.17 -11.46 0.85
CA LEU A 30 26.38 -10.85 1.92
C LEU A 30 25.35 -9.84 1.38
N ALA A 31 25.71 -9.04 0.37
CA ALA A 31 24.78 -8.12 -0.28
C ALA A 31 23.67 -8.88 -1.03
N ALA A 32 24.01 -9.94 -1.77
CA ALA A 32 23.02 -10.78 -2.45
C ALA A 32 22.12 -11.52 -1.46
N GLY A 33 22.68 -12.03 -0.36
CA GLY A 33 21.91 -12.66 0.72
C GLY A 33 20.96 -11.67 1.41
N TYR A 34 21.41 -10.44 1.66
CA TYR A 34 20.57 -9.38 2.21
C TYR A 34 19.44 -8.99 1.25
N LEU A 35 19.71 -8.81 -0.04
CA LEU A 35 18.67 -8.48 -1.03
C LEU A 35 17.68 -9.64 -1.24
N ALA A 36 18.13 -10.89 -1.19
CA ALA A 36 17.26 -12.06 -1.27
C ALA A 36 16.41 -12.25 -0.02
N TRP A 37 16.97 -11.97 1.17
CA TRP A 37 16.24 -11.95 2.43
C TRP A 37 15.21 -10.81 2.44
N ASP A 38 15.61 -9.60 2.03
CA ASP A 38 14.74 -8.43 1.91
C ASP A 38 13.61 -8.69 0.91
N TRP A 39 13.92 -9.26 -0.26
CA TRP A 39 12.91 -9.71 -1.21
C TRP A 39 11.98 -10.78 -0.62
N TRP A 40 12.52 -11.78 0.10
CA TRP A 40 11.73 -12.84 0.70
C TRP A 40 10.84 -12.38 1.87
N ILE A 41 11.31 -11.44 2.70
CA ILE A 41 10.53 -10.87 3.80
C ILE A 41 9.52 -9.83 3.31
N ASN A 42 9.88 -9.03 2.29
CA ASN A 42 9.02 -7.98 1.74
C ASN A 42 8.15 -8.47 0.59
N THR A 43 8.21 -9.76 0.22
CA THR A 43 7.11 -10.41 -0.50
C THR A 43 6.01 -10.66 0.52
N GLU A 44 5.38 -9.59 0.98
CA GLU A 44 4.10 -9.68 1.65
C GLU A 44 3.18 -10.35 0.62
N GLU A 45 2.77 -11.60 0.90
CA GLU A 45 1.68 -12.22 0.15
C GLU A 45 0.52 -11.23 0.24
N GLU A 46 0.24 -10.55 -0.87
CA GLU A 46 -0.79 -9.51 -0.95
C GLU A 46 -2.10 -10.20 -0.56
N GLU A 47 -2.53 -10.01 0.70
CA GLU A 47 -3.70 -10.71 1.20
C GLU A 47 -4.87 -10.33 0.30
N PRO A 48 -5.57 -11.33 -0.27
CA PRO A 48 -6.63 -11.05 -1.21
C PRO A 48 -7.65 -10.13 -0.55
N ASP A 49 -7.99 -9.03 -1.23
CA ASP A 49 -8.95 -8.03 -0.76
C ASP A 49 -10.19 -8.73 -0.18
N GLU A 50 -10.53 -8.39 1.06
CA GLU A 50 -11.58 -9.02 1.86
C GLU A 50 -12.98 -8.98 1.22
N TRP A 51 -13.17 -8.13 0.19
CA TRP A 51 -14.39 -7.99 -0.60
C TRP A 51 -14.33 -8.62 -1.99
N THR A 52 -13.33 -9.48 -2.24
CA THR A 52 -13.27 -10.39 -3.39
C THR A 52 -13.87 -11.76 -3.03
N PRO A 53 -14.29 -12.57 -4.03
CA PRO A 53 -14.68 -13.96 -3.76
C PRO A 53 -13.59 -14.74 -3.04
N GLU A 54 -12.33 -14.56 -3.44
CA GLU A 54 -11.15 -15.20 -2.86
C GLU A 54 -10.87 -14.73 -1.44
N GLY A 55 -10.88 -13.41 -1.19
CA GLY A 55 -10.66 -12.85 0.15
C GLY A 55 -11.77 -13.20 1.13
N SER A 56 -13.02 -13.21 0.67
CA SER A 56 -14.15 -13.66 1.47
C SER A 56 -14.09 -15.15 1.80
N ALA A 57 -13.71 -16.00 0.83
CA ALA A 57 -13.51 -17.43 1.07
C ALA A 57 -12.37 -17.69 2.06
N ALA A 58 -11.27 -16.93 1.95
CA ALA A 58 -10.14 -17.01 2.87
C ALA A 58 -10.56 -16.63 4.30
N ALA A 59 -11.25 -15.49 4.49
CA ALA A 59 -11.75 -15.06 5.80
C ALA A 59 -12.75 -16.08 6.41
N TYR A 60 -13.62 -16.67 5.59
CA TYR A 60 -14.53 -17.73 6.04
C TYR A 60 -13.76 -18.98 6.48
N SER A 61 -12.76 -19.42 5.70
CA SER A 61 -11.95 -20.59 6.03
C SER A 61 -11.16 -20.45 7.33
N ARG A 62 -10.76 -19.21 7.68
CA ARG A 62 -10.11 -18.86 8.96
C ARG A 62 -11.09 -18.69 10.12
N GLY A 63 -12.39 -18.66 9.86
CA GLY A 63 -13.44 -18.47 10.87
C GLY A 63 -13.62 -17.02 11.33
N GLU A 64 -13.13 -16.05 10.57
CA GLU A 64 -13.22 -14.61 10.89
C GLU A 64 -14.60 -14.03 10.56
N ILE A 65 -15.30 -14.60 9.57
CA ILE A 65 -16.64 -14.18 9.15
C ILE A 65 -17.61 -15.36 9.17
N SER A 66 -18.90 -15.06 9.35
CA SER A 66 -19.97 -16.07 9.29
C SER A 66 -20.20 -16.55 7.85
N ARG A 67 -20.84 -17.71 7.70
CA ARG A 67 -21.28 -18.22 6.39
C ARG A 67 -22.19 -17.23 5.64
N ASP A 68 -23.06 -16.56 6.37
CA ASP A 68 -24.00 -15.59 5.80
C ASP A 68 -23.26 -14.33 5.32
N GLU A 69 -22.28 -13.85 6.08
CA GLU A 69 -21.44 -12.73 5.66
C GLU A 69 -20.57 -13.09 4.46
N HIS A 70 -20.02 -14.32 4.41
CA HIS A 70 -19.32 -14.82 3.23
C HIS A 70 -20.22 -14.80 1.98
N ALA A 71 -21.44 -15.33 2.10
CA ALA A 71 -22.40 -15.34 1.00
C ALA A 71 -22.74 -13.91 0.54
N ARG A 72 -22.93 -12.98 1.48
CA ARG A 72 -23.20 -11.55 1.18
C ARG A 72 -22.04 -10.90 0.41
N ARG A 73 -20.81 -11.06 0.90
CA ARG A 73 -19.61 -10.50 0.25
C ARG A 73 -19.37 -11.10 -1.13
N SER A 74 -19.50 -12.42 -1.28
CA SER A 74 -19.36 -13.09 -2.57
C SER A 74 -20.43 -12.67 -3.58
N ALA A 75 -21.69 -12.53 -3.16
CA ALA A 75 -22.76 -12.04 -4.03
C ALA A 75 -22.49 -10.61 -4.50
N ALA A 76 -22.14 -9.71 -3.57
CA ALA A 76 -21.79 -8.33 -3.89
C ALA A 76 -20.62 -8.22 -4.87
N ALA A 77 -19.61 -9.08 -4.72
CA ALA A 77 -18.45 -9.10 -5.61
C ALA A 77 -18.79 -9.57 -7.05
N ILE A 78 -19.78 -10.46 -7.20
CA ILE A 78 -20.21 -11.01 -8.49
C ILE A 78 -21.20 -10.08 -9.20
N GLU A 79 -22.17 -9.52 -8.46
CA GLU A 79 -23.25 -8.71 -9.02
C GLU A 79 -22.78 -7.30 -9.41
N ALA A 80 -21.93 -6.69 -8.59
CA ALA A 80 -21.46 -5.34 -8.82
C ALA A 80 -20.25 -5.37 -9.77
N GLY A 81 -20.54 -5.35 -11.07
CA GLY A 81 -19.55 -5.48 -12.16
C GLY A 81 -18.30 -4.61 -12.00
N GLU A 82 -17.18 -5.04 -12.59
CA GLU A 82 -15.86 -4.43 -12.39
C GLU A 82 -15.82 -2.93 -12.74
N GLU A 83 -16.63 -2.48 -13.71
CA GLU A 83 -16.72 -1.07 -14.09
C GLU A 83 -17.24 -0.18 -12.96
N PHE A 84 -18.23 -0.67 -12.20
CA PHE A 84 -18.80 0.07 -11.08
C PHE A 84 -17.84 0.11 -9.90
N ARG A 85 -17.15 -1.01 -9.61
CA ARG A 85 -16.04 -1.04 -8.66
C ARG A 85 -14.99 0.01 -9.01
N ALA A 86 -14.53 0.01 -10.25
CA ALA A 86 -13.55 0.98 -10.72
C ALA A 86 -14.07 2.42 -10.69
N ALA A 87 -15.38 2.64 -10.84
CA ALA A 87 -15.99 3.96 -10.70
C ALA A 87 -15.96 4.46 -9.25
N LEU A 88 -16.27 3.59 -8.28
CA LEU A 88 -16.17 3.91 -6.85
C LEU A 88 -14.73 4.21 -6.45
N GLU A 89 -13.77 3.38 -6.90
CA GLU A 89 -12.35 3.52 -6.50
C GLU A 89 -11.64 4.76 -7.08
N ARG A 90 -12.29 5.47 -8.03
CA ARG A 90 -11.82 6.77 -8.51
C ARG A 90 -12.23 7.93 -7.63
N VAL A 91 -13.15 7.72 -6.68
CA VAL A 91 -13.54 8.73 -5.70
C VAL A 91 -12.46 8.84 -4.64
N ASP A 92 -12.02 10.06 -4.37
CA ASP A 92 -10.95 10.30 -3.41
C ASP A 92 -11.32 9.73 -2.02
N GLY A 93 -10.41 8.93 -1.46
CA GLY A 93 -10.62 8.25 -0.19
C GLY A 93 -11.55 7.02 -0.22
N VAL A 94 -12.04 6.59 -1.39
CA VAL A 94 -12.75 5.32 -1.58
C VAL A 94 -11.80 4.34 -2.26
N GLY A 95 -11.16 3.47 -1.49
CA GLY A 95 -10.28 2.41 -2.01
C GLY A 95 -10.97 1.04 -2.08
N PRO A 96 -10.23 -0.03 -2.40
CA PRO A 96 -10.71 -1.41 -2.43
C PRO A 96 -11.49 -1.83 -1.17
N SER A 97 -10.97 -1.45 0.00
CA SER A 97 -11.59 -1.74 1.30
C SER A 97 -12.94 -1.05 1.54
N LEU A 98 -13.26 0.01 0.78
CA LEU A 98 -14.54 0.73 0.87
C LEU A 98 -15.46 0.49 -0.33
N SER A 99 -14.91 0.15 -1.50
CA SER A 99 -15.70 -0.17 -2.67
C SER A 99 -16.53 -1.45 -2.45
N GLY A 100 -16.00 -2.42 -1.70
CA GLY A 100 -16.73 -3.62 -1.30
C GLY A 100 -17.98 -3.37 -0.44
N PRO A 101 -17.85 -2.72 0.74
CA PRO A 101 -18.98 -2.39 1.59
C PRO A 101 -20.05 -1.57 0.87
N ILE A 102 -19.64 -0.59 0.04
CA ILE A 102 -20.58 0.23 -0.75
C ILE A 102 -21.34 -0.65 -1.74
N ARG A 103 -20.67 -1.55 -2.47
CA ARG A 103 -21.31 -2.45 -3.44
C ARG A 103 -22.23 -3.46 -2.79
N ALA A 104 -21.98 -3.83 -1.54
CA ALA A 104 -22.85 -4.72 -0.79
C ALA A 104 -24.17 -4.07 -0.38
N GLU A 105 -24.19 -2.76 -0.18
CA GLU A 105 -25.41 -2.01 0.17
C GLU A 105 -26.10 -1.42 -1.06
N PHE A 106 -25.31 -1.01 -2.06
CA PHE A 106 -25.77 -0.38 -3.31
C PHE A 106 -25.22 -1.19 -4.51
N PRO A 107 -25.96 -2.19 -5.01
CA PRO A 107 -25.46 -3.15 -6.00
C PRO A 107 -25.35 -2.60 -7.44
N GLY A 108 -25.24 -1.28 -7.60
CA GLY A 108 -25.14 -0.61 -8.89
C GLY A 108 -25.03 0.90 -8.79
N GLU A 109 -24.60 1.52 -9.88
CA GLU A 109 -24.42 2.98 -9.97
C GLU A 109 -25.74 3.74 -9.76
N GLU A 110 -26.83 3.20 -10.29
CA GLU A 110 -28.18 3.76 -10.16
C GLU A 110 -28.64 3.86 -8.71
N PHE A 111 -28.22 2.92 -7.86
CA PHE A 111 -28.55 2.92 -6.44
C PHE A 111 -27.78 4.02 -5.70
N VAL A 112 -26.50 4.20 -6.01
CA VAL A 112 -25.68 5.30 -5.46
C VAL A 112 -26.21 6.66 -5.91
N ARG A 113 -26.64 6.77 -7.17
CA ARG A 113 -27.25 8.01 -7.70
C ARG A 113 -28.56 8.34 -6.99
N GLY A 114 -29.39 7.33 -6.72
CA GLY A 114 -30.67 7.48 -6.02
C GLY A 114 -30.53 7.73 -4.51
N ALA A 115 -29.47 7.24 -3.88
CA ALA A 115 -29.22 7.39 -2.46
C ALA A 115 -28.97 8.86 -2.06
N THR A 116 -29.41 9.21 -0.86
CA THR A 116 -29.07 10.47 -0.19
C THR A 116 -27.64 10.43 0.33
N GLN A 117 -27.08 11.61 0.62
CA GLN A 117 -25.75 11.69 1.23
C GLN A 117 -25.71 11.03 2.62
N GLU A 118 -26.80 11.12 3.39
CA GLU A 118 -26.90 10.48 4.71
C GLU A 118 -26.89 8.96 4.59
N GLU A 119 -27.68 8.38 3.67
CA GLU A 119 -27.67 6.92 3.42
C GLU A 119 -26.28 6.43 2.97
N LEU A 120 -25.57 7.20 2.16
CA LEU A 120 -24.20 6.84 1.76
C LEU A 120 -23.21 6.95 2.94
N ALA A 121 -23.41 7.89 3.86
CA ALA A 121 -22.55 8.09 5.02
C ALA A 121 -22.71 6.99 6.09
N GLU A 122 -23.87 6.32 6.13
CA GLU A 122 -24.14 5.19 7.02
C GLU A 122 -23.31 3.94 6.69
N VAL A 123 -22.80 3.84 5.45
CA VAL A 123 -21.88 2.75 5.09
C VAL A 123 -20.61 2.87 5.92
N HIS A 124 -20.29 1.78 6.62
CA HIS A 124 -19.14 1.72 7.53
C HIS A 124 -17.84 2.16 6.83
N GLY A 125 -17.24 3.25 7.34
CA GLY A 125 -15.97 3.80 6.83
C GLY A 125 -16.10 4.83 5.70
N VAL A 126 -17.30 5.12 5.20
CA VAL A 126 -17.57 6.20 4.22
C VAL A 126 -17.61 7.55 4.95
N GLY A 127 -18.59 7.74 5.84
CA GLY A 127 -18.79 9.01 6.55
C GLY A 127 -19.17 10.18 5.63
N GLU A 128 -19.45 11.34 6.21
CA GLU A 128 -20.07 12.48 5.50
C GLU A 128 -19.23 13.01 4.32
N SER A 129 -17.91 13.10 4.49
CA SER A 129 -17.01 13.67 3.47
C SER A 129 -16.96 12.81 2.21
N LYS A 130 -16.80 11.49 2.37
CA LYS A 130 -16.76 10.56 1.22
C LYS A 130 -18.15 10.38 0.62
N ALA A 131 -19.19 10.44 1.44
CA ALA A 131 -20.57 10.44 0.94
C ALA A 131 -20.85 11.66 0.05
N ALA A 132 -20.35 12.84 0.42
CA ALA A 132 -20.42 14.03 -0.43
C ALA A 132 -19.70 13.82 -1.77
N ALA A 133 -18.46 13.27 -1.73
CA ALA A 133 -17.67 13.00 -2.93
C ALA A 133 -18.34 11.96 -3.85
N LEU A 134 -18.97 10.93 -3.27
CA LEU A 134 -19.77 9.96 -4.00
C LEU A 134 -20.98 10.63 -4.67
N LYS A 135 -21.72 11.49 -3.94
CA LYS A 135 -22.83 12.24 -4.54
C LYS A 135 -22.37 13.14 -5.67
N GLU A 136 -21.29 13.89 -5.50
CA GLU A 136 -20.77 14.76 -6.55
C GLU A 136 -20.38 13.97 -7.80
N ARG A 137 -19.77 12.79 -7.63
CA ARG A 137 -19.31 11.96 -8.75
C ARG A 137 -20.43 11.31 -9.55
N PHE A 138 -21.52 10.91 -8.88
CA PHE A 138 -22.58 10.06 -9.44
C PHE A 138 -23.92 10.79 -9.64
N SER A 139 -24.00 12.08 -9.29
CA SER A 139 -25.18 12.94 -9.48
C SER A 139 -25.51 13.23 -10.95
#